data_AF-A0A916HBP4-F1
#
_entry.id   AF-A0A916HBP4-F1
#
_cell.length_a   1.000
_cell.length_b   1.000
_cell.length_c   1.000
_cell.angle_alpha   90.00
_cell.angle_beta   90.00
_cell.angle_gamma   90.00
#
_symmetry.space_group_name_H-M   'P 1'
#
loop_
_entity.id
_entity.type
_entity.pdbx_description
1 polymer ?
#
loop_
_entity_poly.entity_id
_entity_poly.type
_entity_poly.pdbx_seq_one_letter_code
_entity_poly.pdbx_strand_id
1 'polypeptide(L)'
;MIAILAEIARRCGIPILLACTALPLSGCMGGAIAQQLASSMLMQGADNIMHNAYEAQQREALNKRVLKDSSPDEYWISFVSSGFQPISPSEEPLPAEMVPAEQAEAEVSPFVRVEVWNLLIGDEKMSVLEQAYTRGEAELPPKNEWAGLRVATGGLEGGQGQAIIFLVPPEIGRLNSGQLAIVELGNDGQPNIARYLAR
;
A
#
# COMPACT_ATOMS: atom_id res chain seq x y z
N MET A 1 19.41 15.32 75.79
CA MET A 1 19.35 14.29 74.73
C MET A 1 17.96 14.12 74.09
N ILE A 2 16.99 15.01 74.35
CA ILE A 2 15.63 14.95 73.76
C ILE A 2 15.46 15.96 72.60
N ALA A 3 16.31 16.99 72.53
CA ALA A 3 16.22 18.02 71.49
C ALA A 3 16.80 17.62 70.12
N ILE A 4 17.68 16.62 70.04
CA ILE A 4 18.26 16.16 68.75
C ILE A 4 17.31 15.20 68.01
N LEU A 5 16.48 14.44 68.75
CA LEU A 5 15.49 13.53 68.18
C LEU A 5 14.29 14.26 67.53
N ALA A 6 13.99 15.49 67.96
CA ALA A 6 12.90 16.29 67.39
C ALA A 6 13.27 16.92 66.03
N GLU A 7 14.55 17.20 65.78
CA GLU A 7 14.99 17.87 64.54
C GLU A 7 15.25 16.88 63.38
N ILE A 8 15.59 15.61 63.69
CA ILE A 8 15.72 14.55 62.67
C ILE A 8 14.34 14.10 62.16
N ALA A 9 13.33 14.05 63.04
CA ALA A 9 11.96 13.72 62.65
C ALA A 9 11.31 14.77 61.74
N ARG A 10 11.78 16.03 61.78
CA ARG A 10 11.26 17.13 60.94
C ARG A 10 11.85 17.17 59.54
N ARG A 11 13.05 16.60 59.33
CA ARG A 11 13.72 16.57 58.02
C ARG A 11 13.52 15.28 57.21
N CYS A 12 13.06 14.19 57.83
CA CYS A 12 12.87 12.91 57.13
C CYS A 12 11.41 12.60 56.75
N GLY A 13 10.43 13.40 57.18
CA GLY A 13 9.01 13.09 56.96
C GLY A 13 8.38 13.62 55.67
N ILE A 14 9.10 14.39 54.84
CA ILE A 14 8.46 15.20 53.78
C ILE A 14 8.81 14.83 52.33
N PRO A 15 9.95 14.19 51.96
CA PRO A 15 10.15 13.79 50.56
C PRO A 15 9.79 12.31 50.26
N ILE A 16 9.32 11.53 51.24
CA ILE A 16 8.92 10.12 50.98
C ILE A 16 7.39 9.98 50.93
N LEU A 17 6.65 10.81 51.68
CA LEU A 17 5.18 10.78 51.64
C LEU A 17 4.57 11.55 50.44
N LEU A 18 5.41 12.27 49.68
CA LEU A 18 5.02 12.97 48.45
C LEU A 18 5.39 12.22 47.15
N ALA A 19 6.04 11.05 47.25
CA ALA A 19 6.39 10.22 46.09
C ALA A 19 5.41 9.05 45.87
N CYS A 20 4.59 8.70 46.86
CA CYS A 20 3.66 7.55 46.77
C CYS A 20 2.18 7.95 46.61
N THR A 21 1.83 9.24 46.66
CA THR A 21 0.44 9.71 46.48
C THR A 21 0.19 10.39 45.14
N ALA A 22 1.21 10.56 44.30
CA ALA A 22 1.11 11.21 42.99
C ALA A 22 1.01 10.24 41.79
N LEU A 23 0.89 8.92 42.01
CA LEU A 23 0.86 7.92 40.92
C LEU A 23 -0.40 7.03 40.77
N PRO A 24 -1.52 7.20 41.49
CA PRO A 24 -2.75 6.48 41.11
C PRO A 24 -3.88 7.38 40.57
N LEU A 25 -3.62 8.63 40.18
CA LEU A 25 -4.67 9.55 39.67
C LEU A 25 -4.51 9.98 38.19
N SER A 26 -3.52 9.47 37.46
CA SER A 26 -3.47 9.56 36.00
C SER A 26 -3.04 8.24 35.37
N GLY A 27 -4.00 7.35 35.07
CA GLY A 27 -3.69 6.16 34.28
C GLY A 27 -4.63 4.98 34.46
N CYS A 28 -5.92 5.13 34.18
CA CYS A 28 -6.84 3.99 34.02
C CYS A 28 -7.53 3.95 32.63
N MET A 29 -6.96 4.62 31.61
CA MET A 29 -7.38 4.48 30.21
C MET A 29 -6.23 4.33 29.19
N GLY A 30 -4.96 4.21 29.65
CA GLY A 30 -3.80 4.07 28.76
C GLY A 30 -3.06 2.73 28.81
N GLY A 31 -3.32 1.88 29.81
CA GLY A 31 -2.55 0.64 30.04
C GLY A 31 -2.75 -0.46 28.99
N ALA A 32 -3.92 -0.51 28.35
CA ALA A 32 -4.23 -1.56 27.37
C ALA A 32 -3.42 -1.43 26.06
N ILE A 33 -3.13 -0.21 25.61
CA ILE A 33 -2.44 0.01 24.33
C ILE A 33 -0.96 -0.40 24.43
N ALA A 34 -0.30 -0.14 25.57
CA ALA A 34 1.10 -0.56 25.78
C ALA A 34 1.27 -2.08 25.86
N GLN A 35 0.33 -2.79 26.49
CA GLN A 35 0.33 -4.26 26.54
C GLN A 35 0.07 -4.90 25.17
N GLN A 36 -0.72 -4.24 24.31
CA GLN A 36 -0.97 -4.69 22.94
C GLN A 36 0.23 -4.50 22.01
N LEU A 37 1.03 -3.44 22.18
CA LEU A 37 2.27 -3.23 21.42
C LEU A 37 3.40 -4.19 21.85
N ALA A 38 3.46 -4.56 23.13
CA ALA A 38 4.46 -5.52 23.62
C ALA A 38 4.20 -6.96 23.13
N SER A 39 2.92 -7.35 23.04
CA SER A 39 2.55 -8.69 22.54
C SER A 39 2.74 -8.86 21.03
N SER A 40 2.59 -7.79 20.23
CA SER A 40 2.82 -7.85 18.78
C SER A 40 4.30 -7.97 18.40
N MET A 41 5.21 -7.34 19.15
CA MET A 41 6.66 -7.49 18.93
C MET A 41 7.17 -8.91 19.25
N LEU A 42 6.58 -9.58 20.25
CA LEU A 42 6.94 -10.96 20.58
C LEU A 42 6.53 -11.96 19.47
N MET A 43 5.41 -11.73 18.80
CA MET A 43 4.93 -12.61 17.72
C MET A 43 5.77 -12.44 16.44
N GLN A 44 6.12 -11.20 16.07
CA GLN A 44 7.04 -10.93 14.96
C GLN A 44 8.43 -11.54 15.17
N GLY A 45 8.92 -11.58 16.41
CA GLY A 45 10.18 -12.26 16.75
C GLY A 45 10.13 -13.77 16.48
N ALA A 46 9.02 -14.43 16.83
CA ALA A 46 8.84 -15.85 16.59
C ALA A 46 8.70 -16.19 15.10
N ASP A 47 7.94 -15.40 14.35
CA ASP A 47 7.73 -15.60 12.91
C ASP A 47 9.03 -15.40 12.11
N ASN A 48 9.85 -14.41 12.47
CA ASN A 48 11.15 -14.16 11.81
C ASN A 48 12.16 -15.29 12.04
N ILE A 49 12.19 -15.89 13.22
CA ILE A 49 13.08 -17.03 13.53
C ILE A 49 12.62 -18.27 12.74
N MET A 50 11.31 -18.51 12.67
CA MET A 50 10.76 -19.64 11.92
C MET A 50 10.98 -19.48 10.41
N HIS A 51 10.82 -18.26 9.88
CA HIS A 51 11.08 -17.97 8.48
C HIS A 51 12.55 -18.19 8.10
N ASN A 52 13.48 -17.74 8.94
CA ASN A 52 14.92 -17.93 8.70
C ASN A 52 15.33 -19.42 8.80
N ALA A 53 14.79 -20.16 9.77
CA ALA A 53 15.03 -21.60 9.88
C ALA A 53 14.49 -22.38 8.67
N TYR A 54 13.31 -21.99 8.17
CA TYR A 54 12.70 -22.59 6.99
C TYR A 54 13.49 -22.28 5.71
N GLU A 55 13.93 -21.04 5.49
CA GLU A 55 14.79 -20.68 4.35
C GLU A 55 16.13 -21.42 4.40
N ALA A 56 16.76 -21.53 5.58
CA ALA A 56 18.02 -22.24 5.75
C ALA A 56 17.87 -23.74 5.40
N GLN A 57 16.79 -24.37 5.86
CA GLN A 57 16.47 -25.76 5.53
C GLN A 57 16.21 -25.94 4.03
N GLN A 58 15.52 -24.99 3.38
CA GLN A 58 15.24 -25.05 1.95
C GLN A 58 16.52 -24.88 1.11
N ARG A 59 17.43 -23.98 1.50
CA ARG A 59 18.75 -23.83 0.85
C ARG A 59 19.60 -25.08 1.02
N GLU A 60 19.61 -25.72 2.19
CA GLU A 60 20.29 -27.01 2.37
C GLU A 60 19.67 -28.12 1.51
N ALA A 61 18.34 -28.15 1.40
CA ALA A 61 17.63 -29.14 0.58
C ALA A 61 17.89 -28.95 -0.92
N LEU A 62 18.11 -27.70 -1.38
CA LEU A 62 18.53 -27.41 -2.75
C LEU A 62 20.03 -27.72 -2.97
N ASN A 63 20.89 -27.38 -2.02
CA ASN A 63 22.34 -27.60 -2.12
C ASN A 63 22.69 -29.10 -2.07
N LYS A 64 21.91 -29.92 -1.36
CA LYS A 64 22.07 -31.38 -1.34
C LYS A 64 21.50 -32.10 -2.57
N ARG A 65 20.95 -31.37 -3.57
CA ARG A 65 20.55 -31.99 -4.83
C ARG A 65 21.79 -32.28 -5.66
N VAL A 66 22.28 -33.51 -5.57
CA VAL A 66 23.23 -34.05 -6.54
C VAL A 66 22.51 -34.05 -7.90
N LEU A 67 23.03 -33.26 -8.85
CA LEU A 67 22.57 -33.27 -10.22
C LEU A 67 22.72 -34.71 -10.72
N LYS A 68 21.61 -35.32 -11.16
CA LYS A 68 21.66 -36.65 -11.75
C LYS A 68 22.49 -36.53 -13.03
N ASP A 69 23.56 -37.30 -13.10
CA ASP A 69 24.34 -37.49 -14.32
C ASP A 69 23.53 -38.39 -15.27
N SER A 70 22.41 -37.84 -15.75
CA SER A 70 21.57 -38.49 -16.74
C SER A 70 22.22 -38.29 -18.10
N SER A 71 22.44 -39.40 -18.81
CA SER A 71 22.85 -39.34 -20.22
C SER A 71 21.92 -38.40 -20.99
N PRO A 72 22.45 -37.49 -21.83
CA PRO A 72 21.62 -36.61 -22.65
C PRO A 72 20.60 -37.43 -23.42
N ASP A 73 19.33 -37.04 -23.35
CA ASP A 73 18.29 -37.71 -24.11
C ASP A 73 18.46 -37.45 -25.62
N GLU A 74 17.77 -38.25 -26.42
CA GLU A 74 17.84 -38.18 -27.88
C GLU A 74 17.40 -36.80 -28.43
N TYR A 75 16.47 -36.12 -27.74
CA TYR A 75 16.03 -34.78 -28.09
C TYR A 75 17.13 -33.74 -27.86
N TRP A 76 17.86 -33.82 -26.74
CA TRP A 76 19.01 -32.96 -26.47
C TRP A 76 20.13 -33.15 -27.50
N ILE A 77 20.39 -34.38 -27.91
CA ILE A 77 21.40 -34.67 -28.94
C ILE A 77 20.97 -34.08 -30.29
N SER A 78 19.70 -34.22 -30.67
CA SER A 78 19.19 -33.63 -31.92
C SER A 78 19.24 -32.10 -31.91
N PHE A 79 18.99 -31.46 -30.76
CA PHE A 79 19.10 -30.00 -30.63
C PHE A 79 20.54 -29.50 -30.74
N VAL A 80 21.51 -30.19 -30.12
CA VAL A 80 22.93 -29.80 -30.20
C VAL A 80 23.50 -30.07 -31.59
N SER A 81 23.05 -31.14 -32.24
CA SER A 81 23.54 -31.55 -33.58
C SER A 81 22.79 -30.92 -34.74
N SER A 82 21.62 -30.31 -34.52
CA SER A 82 20.93 -29.53 -35.53
C SER A 82 21.72 -28.25 -35.80
N GLY A 83 22.62 -28.29 -36.77
CA GLY A 83 23.42 -27.14 -37.18
C GLY A 83 22.51 -25.93 -37.41
N PHE A 84 22.71 -24.88 -36.63
CA PHE A 84 21.97 -23.64 -36.74
C PHE A 84 22.30 -22.99 -38.09
N GLN A 85 21.34 -22.99 -39.02
CA GLN A 85 21.46 -22.20 -40.23
C GLN A 85 21.16 -20.73 -39.88
N PRO A 86 21.99 -19.78 -40.32
CA PRO A 86 21.68 -18.37 -40.15
C PRO A 86 20.38 -18.05 -40.91
N ILE A 87 19.33 -17.75 -40.15
CA ILE A 87 18.05 -17.33 -40.71
C ILE A 87 18.25 -15.88 -41.16
N SER A 88 18.38 -15.66 -42.46
CA SER A 88 18.28 -14.31 -43.01
C SER A 88 16.82 -13.85 -42.83
N PRO A 89 16.57 -12.68 -42.20
CA PRO A 89 15.22 -12.15 -42.09
C PRO A 89 14.59 -12.06 -43.48
N SER A 90 13.56 -12.86 -43.72
CA SER A 90 12.72 -12.71 -44.90
C SER A 90 11.79 -11.54 -44.62
N GLU A 91 11.99 -10.43 -45.31
CA GLU A 91 11.04 -9.33 -45.33
C GLU A 91 9.75 -9.83 -45.99
N GLU A 92 8.77 -10.19 -45.17
CA GLU A 92 7.41 -10.42 -45.65
C GLU A 92 6.93 -9.10 -46.27
N PRO A 93 6.47 -9.10 -47.54
CA PRO A 93 6.02 -7.88 -48.19
C PRO A 93 4.83 -7.33 -47.41
N LEU A 94 5.00 -6.12 -46.86
CA LEU A 94 3.92 -5.36 -46.24
C LEU A 94 2.72 -5.32 -47.22
N PRO A 95 1.49 -5.60 -46.76
CA PRO A 95 0.31 -5.50 -47.61
C PRO A 95 0.23 -4.08 -48.19
N ALA A 96 0.17 -3.98 -49.52
CA ALA A 96 0.15 -2.72 -50.26
C ALA A 96 -1.15 -1.91 -50.08
N GLU A 97 -2.14 -2.49 -49.40
CA GLU A 97 -3.29 -1.77 -48.90
C GLU A 97 -3.18 -1.68 -47.38
N MET A 98 -2.79 -0.50 -46.91
CA MET A 98 -3.27 0.00 -45.64
C MET A 98 -4.80 0.01 -45.75
N VAL A 99 -5.45 -1.09 -45.36
CA VAL A 99 -6.75 -0.96 -44.69
C VAL A 99 -6.51 0.14 -43.66
N PRO A 100 -7.31 1.22 -43.62
CA PRO A 100 -7.27 2.10 -42.48
C PRO A 100 -7.54 1.18 -41.30
N ALA A 101 -6.49 0.79 -40.58
CA ALA A 101 -6.64 0.49 -39.20
C ALA A 101 -7.28 1.78 -38.70
N GLU A 102 -8.56 1.71 -38.36
CA GLU A 102 -9.04 2.49 -37.24
C GLU A 102 -8.03 2.18 -36.15
N GLN A 103 -7.00 3.01 -36.10
CA GLN A 103 -6.20 3.24 -34.93
C GLN A 103 -7.27 3.69 -33.96
N ALA A 104 -7.82 2.72 -33.23
CA ALA A 104 -8.39 3.00 -31.94
C ALA A 104 -7.25 3.72 -31.23
N GLU A 105 -7.31 5.04 -31.26
CA GLU A 105 -6.46 5.89 -30.46
C GLU A 105 -6.58 5.30 -29.07
N ALA A 106 -5.52 4.64 -28.62
CA ALA A 106 -5.49 4.13 -27.26
C ALA A 106 -5.68 5.38 -26.41
N GLU A 107 -6.87 5.52 -25.82
CA GLU A 107 -7.23 6.63 -24.97
C GLU A 107 -6.39 6.49 -23.70
N VAL A 108 -5.15 6.99 -23.75
CA VAL A 108 -4.23 6.94 -22.63
C VAL A 108 -4.63 8.05 -21.67
N SER A 109 -5.51 7.73 -20.74
CA SER A 109 -5.81 8.57 -19.58
C SER A 109 -4.51 8.84 -18.80
N PRO A 110 -4.12 10.11 -18.56
CA PRO A 110 -2.86 10.40 -17.91
C PRO A 110 -2.91 10.04 -16.42
N PHE A 111 -1.91 9.28 -15.98
CA PHE A 111 -1.67 8.98 -14.57
C PHE A 111 -0.87 10.10 -13.91
N VAL A 112 -1.38 10.63 -12.80
CA VAL A 112 -0.76 11.76 -12.11
C VAL A 112 -0.62 11.50 -10.61
N ARG A 113 0.48 11.98 -10.02
CA ARG A 113 0.72 11.91 -8.58
C ARG A 113 -0.03 13.03 -7.87
N VAL A 114 -0.92 12.65 -6.98
CA VAL A 114 -1.81 13.57 -6.25
C VAL A 114 -1.61 13.34 -4.75
N GLU A 115 -1.38 14.42 -4.01
CA GLU A 115 -1.40 14.41 -2.56
C GLU A 115 -2.82 14.47 -2.05
N VAL A 116 -3.19 13.51 -1.20
CA VAL A 116 -4.50 13.46 -0.55
C VAL A 116 -4.58 14.56 0.51
N TRP A 117 -5.56 15.44 0.40
CA TRP A 117 -5.81 16.48 1.42
C TRP A 117 -6.91 16.05 2.39
N ASN A 118 -8.05 15.59 1.86
CA ASN A 118 -9.19 15.19 2.67
C ASN A 118 -9.95 14.00 2.07
N LEU A 119 -10.66 13.27 2.91
CA LEU A 119 -11.65 12.26 2.51
C LEU A 119 -13.04 12.84 2.71
N LEU A 120 -13.87 12.79 1.66
CA LEU A 120 -15.26 13.23 1.74
C LEU A 120 -16.11 12.14 2.41
N ILE A 121 -16.93 12.55 3.37
CA ILE A 121 -17.75 11.65 4.20
C ILE A 121 -19.18 12.20 4.25
N GLY A 122 -20.16 11.31 4.44
CA GLY A 122 -21.55 11.69 4.65
C GLY A 122 -22.19 12.36 3.42
N ASP A 123 -22.86 13.48 3.65
CA ASP A 123 -23.68 14.17 2.65
C ASP A 123 -22.84 14.80 1.53
N GLU A 124 -21.63 15.28 1.83
CA GLU A 124 -20.72 15.86 0.84
C GLU A 124 -20.30 14.81 -0.19
N LYS A 125 -19.96 13.61 0.30
CA LYS A 125 -19.65 12.46 -0.56
C LYS A 125 -20.82 12.14 -1.49
N MET A 126 -22.03 12.11 -0.93
CA MET A 126 -23.24 11.77 -1.69
C MET A 126 -23.52 12.81 -2.78
N SER A 127 -23.42 14.09 -2.45
CA SER A 127 -23.62 15.19 -3.40
C SER A 127 -22.66 15.12 -4.59
N VAL A 128 -21.39 14.81 -4.34
CA VAL A 128 -20.39 14.64 -5.41
C VAL A 128 -20.72 13.44 -6.30
N LEU A 129 -21.07 12.30 -5.72
CA LEU A 129 -21.44 11.10 -6.49
C LEU A 129 -22.72 11.31 -7.30
N GLU A 130 -23.71 12.01 -6.76
CA GLU A 130 -24.95 12.36 -7.48
C GLU A 130 -24.70 13.33 -8.62
N GLN A 131 -23.83 14.33 -8.40
CA GLN A 131 -23.42 15.26 -9.44
C GLN A 131 -22.71 14.54 -10.58
N ALA A 132 -21.77 13.65 -10.25
CA ALA A 132 -21.03 12.85 -11.21
C ALA A 132 -21.95 11.89 -11.98
N TYR A 133 -22.89 11.24 -11.28
CA TYR A 133 -23.92 10.40 -11.91
C TYR A 133 -24.80 11.20 -12.89
N THR A 134 -25.19 12.42 -12.53
CA THR A 134 -26.03 13.29 -13.38
C THR A 134 -25.28 13.76 -14.63
N ARG A 135 -23.95 13.89 -14.55
CA ARG A 135 -23.08 14.19 -15.70
C ARG A 135 -22.93 13.02 -16.67
N GLY A 136 -23.47 11.85 -16.33
CA GLY A 136 -23.40 10.66 -17.16
C GLY A 136 -22.03 10.00 -17.14
N GLU A 137 -21.31 10.11 -16.02
CA GLU A 137 -19.95 9.61 -15.95
C GLU A 137 -19.91 8.07 -16.06
N ALA A 138 -19.29 7.57 -17.13
CA ALA A 138 -19.47 6.19 -17.61
C ALA A 138 -18.85 5.10 -16.72
N GLU A 139 -17.84 5.44 -15.90
CA GLU A 139 -17.16 4.49 -15.02
C GLU A 139 -17.68 4.49 -13.57
N LEU A 140 -18.77 5.20 -13.28
CA LEU A 140 -19.31 5.24 -11.92
C LEU A 140 -20.09 3.97 -11.59
N PRO A 141 -19.77 3.29 -10.47
CA PRO A 141 -20.50 2.11 -10.03
C PRO A 141 -21.98 2.42 -9.74
N PRO A 142 -22.86 1.40 -9.79
CA PRO A 142 -24.28 1.57 -9.48
C PRO A 142 -24.50 2.05 -8.03
N LYS A 143 -25.62 2.75 -7.81
CA LYS A 143 -25.92 3.45 -6.53
C LYS A 143 -25.87 2.57 -5.28
N ASN A 144 -26.11 1.28 -5.40
CA ASN A 144 -26.01 0.30 -4.31
C ASN A 144 -24.57 0.14 -3.78
N GLU A 145 -23.56 0.42 -4.59
CA GLU A 145 -22.14 0.23 -4.24
C GLU A 145 -21.49 1.51 -3.66
N TRP A 146 -22.20 2.64 -3.70
CA TRP A 146 -21.72 3.94 -3.21
C TRP A 146 -21.39 3.97 -1.72
N ALA A 147 -21.93 3.03 -0.93
CA ALA A 147 -21.61 2.89 0.47
C ALA A 147 -20.13 2.49 0.69
N GLY A 148 -19.59 1.61 -0.16
CA GLY A 148 -18.21 1.13 -0.09
C GLY A 148 -17.20 2.08 -0.72
N LEU A 149 -17.65 2.92 -1.65
CA LEU A 149 -16.81 3.90 -2.32
C LEU A 149 -16.41 5.03 -1.37
N ARG A 150 -15.15 5.41 -1.48
CA ARG A 150 -14.60 6.61 -0.83
C ARG A 150 -14.27 7.63 -1.90
N VAL A 151 -14.46 8.89 -1.55
CA VAL A 151 -14.12 10.02 -2.40
C VAL A 151 -13.08 10.83 -1.66
N ALA A 152 -12.00 11.18 -2.34
CA ALA A 152 -10.94 12.01 -1.79
C ALA A 152 -10.81 13.29 -2.60
N THR A 153 -10.29 14.32 -1.93
CA THR A 153 -9.83 15.54 -2.56
C THR A 153 -8.33 15.66 -2.35
N GLY A 154 -7.63 16.12 -3.38
CA GLY A 154 -6.19 16.26 -3.34
C GLY A 154 -5.68 17.23 -4.38
N GLY A 155 -4.38 17.50 -4.35
CA GLY A 155 -3.71 18.38 -5.29
C GLY A 155 -2.55 17.70 -5.97
N LEU A 156 -2.20 18.18 -7.16
CA LEU A 156 -1.00 17.73 -7.88
C LEU A 156 0.26 17.92 -7.02
N GLU A 157 1.12 16.92 -6.99
CA GLU A 157 2.41 17.00 -6.30
C GLU A 157 3.27 18.13 -6.89
N GLY A 158 3.58 19.15 -6.07
CA GLY A 158 4.33 20.33 -6.51
C GLY A 158 3.55 21.32 -7.39
N GLY A 159 2.26 21.08 -7.64
CA GLY A 159 1.38 21.94 -8.44
C GLY A 159 0.69 23.03 -7.62
N GLN A 160 0.27 24.10 -8.30
CA GLN A 160 -0.46 25.21 -7.68
C GLN A 160 -1.89 24.82 -7.29
N GLY A 161 -2.07 24.22 -6.11
CA GLY A 161 -3.29 24.30 -5.29
C GLY A 161 -4.64 23.92 -5.90
N GLN A 162 -4.70 23.34 -7.11
CA GLN A 162 -5.96 22.97 -7.73
C GLN A 162 -6.47 21.68 -7.11
N ALA A 163 -7.62 21.76 -6.45
CA ALA A 163 -8.29 20.61 -5.85
C ALA A 163 -8.85 19.70 -6.95
N ILE A 164 -8.40 18.45 -6.97
CA ILE A 164 -8.88 17.36 -7.80
C ILE A 164 -9.72 16.45 -6.89
N ILE A 165 -10.94 16.19 -7.31
CA ILE A 165 -11.82 15.21 -6.68
C ILE A 165 -11.63 13.88 -7.40
N PHE A 166 -11.37 12.81 -6.66
CA PHE A 166 -11.17 11.49 -7.23
C PHE A 166 -11.78 10.38 -6.36
N LEU A 167 -12.18 9.30 -7.02
CA LEU A 167 -12.69 8.08 -6.42
C LEU A 167 -11.54 7.23 -5.90
N VAL A 168 -11.76 6.63 -4.74
CA VAL A 168 -10.83 5.72 -4.09
C VAL A 168 -11.50 4.35 -4.03
N PRO A 169 -11.11 3.42 -4.91
CA PRO A 169 -11.61 2.07 -4.90
C PRO A 169 -11.25 1.33 -3.60
N PRO A 170 -12.08 0.37 -3.16
CA PRO A 170 -11.85 -0.36 -1.92
C PRO A 170 -10.56 -1.21 -1.95
N GLU A 171 -10.04 -1.56 -3.13
CA GLU A 171 -8.82 -2.36 -3.31
C GLU A 171 -7.56 -1.64 -2.82
N ILE A 172 -7.54 -0.30 -2.89
CA ILE A 172 -6.41 0.53 -2.43
C ILE A 172 -6.32 0.54 -0.89
N GLY A 173 -7.43 0.25 -0.20
CA GLY A 173 -7.50 0.25 1.25
C GLY A 173 -7.75 1.66 1.83
N ARG A 174 -7.01 2.05 2.87
CA ARG A 174 -7.19 3.32 3.58
C ARG A 174 -6.15 4.33 3.13
N LEU A 175 -6.61 5.42 2.51
CA LEU A 175 -5.82 6.63 2.27
C LEU A 175 -5.90 7.55 3.48
N ASN A 176 -4.78 8.14 3.86
CA ASN A 176 -4.70 9.18 4.87
C ASN A 176 -4.35 10.52 4.22
N SER A 177 -4.68 11.62 4.89
CA SER A 177 -4.21 12.95 4.49
C SER A 177 -2.68 13.00 4.48
N GLY A 178 -2.10 13.68 3.49
CA GLY A 178 -0.66 13.78 3.22
C GLY A 178 -0.06 12.58 2.50
N GLN A 179 -0.83 11.54 2.18
CA GLN A 179 -0.35 10.43 1.35
C GLN A 179 -0.42 10.77 -0.12
N LEU A 180 0.55 10.25 -0.88
CA LEU A 180 0.57 10.36 -2.33
C LEU A 180 -0.18 9.17 -2.96
N ALA A 181 -1.07 9.45 -3.89
CA ALA A 181 -1.77 8.46 -4.69
C ALA A 181 -1.53 8.73 -6.18
N ILE A 182 -1.50 7.67 -6.97
CA ILE A 182 -1.48 7.77 -8.43
C ILE A 182 -2.93 7.71 -8.89
N VAL A 183 -3.40 8.83 -9.42
CA VAL A 183 -4.76 9.05 -9.89
C VAL A 183 -4.75 9.06 -11.42
N GLU A 184 -5.62 8.25 -11.99
CA GLU A 184 -5.98 8.28 -13.40
C GLU A 184 -6.95 9.45 -13.60
N LEU A 185 -6.55 10.42 -14.43
CA LEU A 185 -7.45 11.50 -14.80
C LEU A 185 -8.39 11.00 -15.89
N GLY A 186 -9.69 11.07 -15.59
CA GLY A 186 -10.72 10.72 -16.56
C GLY A 186 -10.77 11.76 -17.67
N ASN A 187 -10.91 11.31 -18.91
CA ASN A 187 -11.22 12.19 -20.04
C ASN A 187 -12.74 12.41 -20.11
N ASP A 188 -13.16 13.58 -20.57
CA ASP A 188 -14.53 13.97 -20.92
C ASP A 188 -15.66 13.18 -20.23
N GLY A 189 -15.89 13.53 -18.96
CA GLY A 189 -16.98 12.93 -18.18
C GLY A 189 -16.66 11.54 -17.64
N GLN A 190 -15.39 11.17 -17.45
CA GLN A 190 -15.03 10.05 -16.58
C GLN A 190 -14.62 10.57 -15.19
N PRO A 191 -14.93 9.83 -14.11
CA PRO A 191 -14.46 10.20 -12.79
C PRO A 191 -12.95 9.99 -12.72
N ASN A 192 -12.25 10.85 -11.98
CA ASN A 192 -10.85 10.58 -11.67
C ASN A 192 -10.77 9.40 -10.69
N ILE A 193 -9.91 8.41 -10.91
CA ILE A 193 -9.83 7.20 -10.09
C ILE A 193 -8.43 7.00 -9.57
N ALA A 194 -8.27 6.83 -8.26
CA ALA A 194 -7.02 6.35 -7.69
C ALA A 194 -6.82 4.88 -8.09
N ARG A 195 -5.69 4.57 -8.74
CA ARG A 195 -5.32 3.17 -9.08
C ARG A 195 -4.24 2.60 -8.16
N TYR A 196 -3.33 3.46 -7.68
CA TYR A 196 -2.20 3.01 -6.86
C TYR A 196 -1.87 3.97 -5.72
N LEU A 197 -1.24 3.42 -4.67
CA LEU A 197 -0.52 4.21 -3.66
C LEU A 197 0.86 4.56 -4.19
N ALA A 198 1.24 5.82 -4.16
CA ALA A 198 2.62 6.22 -4.38
C ALA A 198 3.37 6.09 -3.05
N ARG A 199 4.32 5.15 -2.98
CA ARG A 199 5.21 4.94 -1.83
C ARG A 199 6.45 5.82 -1.94
#